data_AF-A0A1I0HLV5-F1
#
_entry.id   AF-A0A1I0HLV5-F1
#
_cell.length_a   1.000
_cell.length_b   1.000
_cell.length_c   1.000
_cell.angle_alpha   90.00
_cell.angle_beta   90.00
_cell.angle_gamma   90.00
#
_symmetry.space_group_name_H-M   'P 1'
#
loop_
_entity.id
_entity.type
_entity.pdbx_description
1 polymer ?
#
loop_
_entity_poly.entity_id
_entity_poly.type
_entity_poly.pdbx_seq_one_letter_code
_entity_poly.pdbx_strand_id
1 'polypeptide(L)'
;MCNCDDSVVVGNYKNQIEVDTPKHMKGMGSIGWYTFRETLCIDACLLGEIQDLWNKGIATTGCCCGHNQIQGYIGVIDEHIPRMKELGYKVQFNPMRPNDEDSFIPKRL
;
A
#
# COMPACT_ATOMS: atom_id res chain seq x y z
N MET A 1 -15.73 3.75 0.67
CA MET A 1 -15.67 3.36 -0.76
C MET A 1 -14.85 4.39 -1.53
N CYS A 2 -14.01 3.94 -2.47
CA CYS A 2 -13.14 4.83 -3.24
C CYS A 2 -13.90 5.55 -4.37
N ASN A 3 -13.35 6.67 -4.85
CA ASN A 3 -13.92 7.49 -5.93
C ASN A 3 -13.32 7.16 -7.32
N CYS A 4 -12.86 5.92 -7.53
CA CYS A 4 -12.40 5.49 -8.85
C CYS A 4 -13.53 5.60 -9.88
N ASP A 5 -13.20 6.06 -11.10
CA ASP A 5 -14.13 6.00 -12.22
C ASP A 5 -14.34 4.54 -12.69
N ASP A 6 -15.45 4.28 -13.38
CA ASP A 6 -15.83 2.93 -13.84
C ASP A 6 -14.83 2.31 -14.83
N SER A 7 -13.94 3.12 -15.42
CA SER A 7 -12.91 2.65 -16.33
C SER A 7 -11.65 2.14 -15.59
N VAL A 8 -11.54 2.41 -14.28
CA VAL A 8 -10.50 1.87 -13.40
C VAL A 8 -10.90 0.47 -12.97
N VAL A 9 -10.12 -0.52 -13.41
CA VAL A 9 -10.33 -1.93 -13.04
C VAL A 9 -9.04 -2.53 -12.52
N VAL A 10 -9.19 -3.56 -11.68
CA VAL A 10 -8.06 -4.29 -11.11
C VAL A 10 -7.12 -4.75 -12.24
N GLY A 11 -5.85 -4.37 -12.13
CA GLY A 11 -4.79 -4.76 -13.06
C GLY A 11 -4.59 -3.85 -14.28
N ASN A 12 -5.36 -2.76 -14.46
CA ASN A 12 -5.15 -1.84 -15.58
C ASN A 12 -4.28 -0.61 -15.27
N TYR A 13 -3.90 -0.42 -14.00
CA TYR A 13 -3.01 0.64 -13.51
C TYR A 13 -3.44 2.09 -13.81
N LYS A 14 -4.70 2.35 -14.23
CA LYS A 14 -5.16 3.70 -14.57
C LYS A 14 -5.20 4.68 -13.41
N ASN A 15 -5.38 4.18 -12.19
CA ASN A 15 -5.40 5.00 -10.98
C ASN A 15 -4.00 5.16 -10.34
N GLN A 16 -2.95 4.77 -11.05
CA GLN A 16 -1.58 4.88 -10.55
C GLN A 16 -1.07 6.31 -10.67
N ILE A 17 -0.42 6.80 -9.63
CA ILE A 17 0.37 8.03 -9.67
C ILE A 17 1.81 7.74 -9.25
N GLU A 18 2.73 8.53 -9.80
CA GLU A 18 4.14 8.48 -9.46
C GLU A 18 4.45 9.55 -8.41
N VAL A 19 5.16 9.17 -7.34
CA VAL A 19 5.59 10.06 -6.27
C VAL A 19 7.03 9.78 -5.87
N ASP A 20 7.70 10.76 -5.26
CA ASP A 20 9.07 10.58 -4.76
C ASP A 20 9.15 9.48 -3.70
N THR A 21 10.17 8.63 -3.80
CA THR A 21 10.50 7.65 -2.76
C THR A 21 10.93 8.38 -1.49
N PRO A 22 10.30 8.11 -0.34
CA PRO A 22 10.67 8.78 0.90
C PRO A 22 12.10 8.38 1.33
N LYS A 23 12.83 9.32 1.92
CA LYS A 23 14.26 9.18 2.24
C LYS A 23 14.60 7.91 3.02
N HIS A 24 13.75 7.51 3.96
CA HIS A 24 13.98 6.33 4.80
C HIS A 24 13.79 5.00 4.04
N MET A 25 13.17 5.01 2.86
CA MET A 25 13.02 3.85 1.98
C MET A 25 14.09 3.80 0.88
N LYS A 26 14.80 4.91 0.63
CA LYS A 26 15.88 4.95 -0.36
C LYS A 26 17.02 4.01 0.08
N GLY A 27 17.48 3.17 -0.84
CA GLY A 27 18.59 2.24 -0.58
C GLY A 27 18.19 0.93 0.11
N MET A 28 16.91 0.72 0.44
CA MET A 28 16.40 -0.54 0.99
C MET A 28 16.29 -1.68 -0.06
N GLY A 29 16.64 -1.41 -1.33
CA GLY A 29 16.55 -2.38 -2.42
C GLY A 29 15.13 -2.48 -3.01
N SER A 30 14.72 -3.68 -3.43
CA SER A 30 13.34 -3.95 -3.84
C SER A 30 12.66 -4.75 -2.74
N ILE A 31 11.48 -4.31 -2.28
CA ILE A 31 10.69 -5.05 -1.29
C ILE A 31 9.22 -5.08 -1.73
N GLY A 32 8.67 -6.30 -1.85
CA GLY A 32 7.36 -6.55 -2.44
C GLY A 32 7.27 -6.11 -3.90
N TRP A 33 6.28 -5.27 -4.21
CA TRP A 33 6.07 -4.73 -5.56
C TRP A 33 6.87 -3.45 -5.82
N TYR A 34 7.44 -2.85 -4.77
CA TYR A 34 8.20 -1.63 -4.90
C TYR A 34 9.68 -1.92 -5.15
N THR A 35 10.21 -1.27 -6.16
CA THR A 35 11.65 -1.09 -6.34
C THR A 35 11.96 0.32 -5.87
N PHE A 36 12.68 0.48 -4.75
CA PHE A 36 12.93 1.79 -4.15
C PHE A 36 13.96 2.59 -4.96
N ARG A 37 13.47 3.23 -6.03
CA ARG A 37 14.20 4.15 -6.92
C ARG A 37 14.04 5.59 -6.44
N GLU A 38 14.23 6.56 -7.34
CA GLU A 38 13.87 7.95 -7.06
C GLU A 38 12.36 8.13 -6.87
N THR A 39 11.54 7.34 -7.57
CA THR A 39 10.07 7.41 -7.50
C THR A 39 9.42 6.04 -7.30
N LEU A 40 8.19 6.07 -6.78
CA LEU A 40 7.30 4.93 -6.56
C LEU A 40 5.93 5.16 -7.18
N CYS A 41 5.35 4.07 -7.64
CA CYS A 41 4.01 4.04 -8.19
C CYS A 41 3.01 3.61 -7.11
N ILE A 42 2.01 4.45 -6.83
CA ILE A 42 1.00 4.17 -5.82
C ILE A 42 -0.41 4.33 -6.39
N ASP A 43 -1.40 3.70 -5.76
CA ASP A 43 -2.81 3.96 -6.04
C ASP A 43 -3.19 5.36 -5.54
N ALA A 44 -3.68 6.22 -6.44
CA ALA A 44 -3.99 7.62 -6.15
C ALA A 44 -5.01 7.79 -5.02
N CYS A 45 -5.94 6.83 -4.86
CA CYS A 45 -6.93 6.88 -3.78
C CYS A 45 -6.30 6.70 -2.40
N LEU A 46 -5.10 6.11 -2.32
CA LEU A 46 -4.41 5.84 -1.07
C LEU A 46 -3.26 6.80 -0.77
N LEU A 47 -3.00 7.79 -1.65
CA LEU A 47 -1.87 8.72 -1.52
C LEU A 47 -1.73 9.31 -0.11
N GLY A 48 -2.78 9.93 0.41
CA GLY A 48 -2.73 10.59 1.72
C GLY A 48 -2.51 9.62 2.88
N GLU A 49 -3.03 8.40 2.79
CA GLU A 49 -2.81 7.38 3.83
C GLU A 49 -1.38 6.81 3.76
N ILE A 50 -0.87 6.56 2.56
CA ILE A 50 0.51 6.11 2.33
C ILE A 50 1.52 7.15 2.80
N GLN A 51 1.32 8.43 2.47
CA GLN A 51 2.18 9.51 2.94
C GLN A 51 2.20 9.63 4.47
N ASP A 52 1.06 9.42 5.13
CA ASP A 52 1.00 9.44 6.60
C ASP A 52 1.75 8.26 7.23
N LEU A 53 1.72 7.08 6.62
CA LEU A 53 2.53 5.94 7.04
C LEU A 53 4.02 6.22 6.82
N TRP A 54 4.40 6.78 5.67
CA TRP A 54 5.77 7.18 5.38
C TRP A 54 6.29 8.25 6.36
N ASN A 55 5.46 9.22 6.74
CA ASN A 55 5.80 10.24 7.74
C ASN A 55 6.00 9.63 9.14
N LYS A 56 5.42 8.46 9.41
CA LYS A 56 5.67 7.67 10.63
C LYS A 56 6.92 6.79 10.51
N GLY A 57 7.57 6.75 9.35
CA GLY A 57 8.72 5.90 9.06
C GLY A 57 8.32 4.44 8.83
N ILE A 58 7.12 4.19 8.29
CA ILE A 58 6.67 2.86 7.89
C ILE A 58 6.96 2.68 6.41
N ALA A 59 7.85 1.75 6.08
CA ALA A 59 8.09 1.29 4.73
C ALA A 59 6.93 0.43 4.20
N THR A 60 6.27 0.91 3.15
CA THR A 60 5.21 0.18 2.43
C THR A 60 5.78 -0.57 1.23
N THR A 61 5.14 -1.65 0.79
CA THR A 61 5.61 -2.55 -0.27
C THR A 61 4.68 -2.64 -1.49
N GLY A 62 3.50 -2.01 -1.42
CA GLY A 62 2.48 -2.00 -2.45
C GLY A 62 1.15 -1.49 -1.91
N CYS A 63 0.26 -0.98 -2.75
CA CYS A 63 -1.10 -0.65 -2.34
C CYS A 63 -2.09 -0.72 -3.50
N CYS A 64 -3.37 -0.93 -3.16
CA CYS A 64 -4.49 -0.84 -4.08
C CYS A 64 -5.75 -0.51 -3.29
N CYS A 65 -6.58 0.41 -3.76
CA CYS A 65 -7.85 0.71 -3.09
C CYS A 65 -8.92 -0.38 -3.32
N GLY A 66 -8.65 -1.34 -4.20
CA GLY A 66 -9.56 -2.42 -4.60
C GLY A 66 -10.55 -1.99 -5.68
N HIS A 67 -10.53 -0.73 -6.11
CA HIS A 67 -11.33 -0.18 -7.22
C HIS A 67 -12.82 -0.53 -7.16
N ASN A 68 -13.37 -0.55 -5.93
CA ASN A 68 -14.74 -0.97 -5.63
C ASN A 68 -15.12 -2.40 -6.10
N GLN A 69 -14.13 -3.22 -6.47
CA GLN A 69 -14.29 -4.59 -6.98
C GLN A 69 -13.81 -5.65 -6.00
N ILE A 70 -12.76 -5.34 -5.23
CA ILE A 70 -12.17 -6.23 -4.23
C ILE A 70 -11.81 -5.45 -2.96
N GLN A 71 -11.46 -6.17 -1.89
CA GLN A 71 -10.93 -5.55 -0.68
C GLN A 71 -9.56 -4.91 -0.96
N GLY A 72 -9.44 -3.59 -0.77
CA GLY A 72 -8.18 -2.87 -0.88
C GLY A 72 -7.16 -3.30 0.18
N TYR A 73 -5.88 -3.01 -0.08
CA TYR A 73 -4.77 -3.36 0.78
C TYR A 73 -3.65 -2.29 0.79
N ILE A 74 -2.90 -2.26 1.87
CA ILE A 74 -1.58 -1.62 2.01
C ILE A 74 -0.61 -2.69 2.47
N GLY A 75 0.40 -2.98 1.65
CA GLY A 75 1.51 -3.86 2.01
C GLY A 75 2.59 -3.10 2.79
N VAL A 76 3.22 -3.75 3.76
CA VAL A 76 4.38 -3.25 4.50
C VAL A 76 5.47 -4.34 4.57
N ILE A 77 6.66 -3.95 5.00
CA ILE A 77 7.70 -4.92 5.37
C ILE A 77 7.38 -5.59 6.72
N ASP A 78 7.87 -6.80 6.94
CA ASP A 78 7.55 -7.62 8.11
C ASP A 78 7.87 -6.90 9.42
N GLU A 79 8.95 -6.12 9.46
CA GLU A 79 9.39 -5.34 10.62
C GLU A 79 8.36 -4.29 11.06
N HIS A 80 7.44 -3.89 10.19
CA HIS A 80 6.39 -2.92 10.50
C HIS A 80 5.03 -3.54 10.80
N ILE A 81 4.86 -4.86 10.68
CA ILE A 81 3.62 -5.56 11.02
C ILE A 81 3.16 -5.24 12.46
N PRO A 82 4.01 -5.34 13.50
CA PRO A 82 3.58 -5.02 14.87
C PRO A 82 3.10 -3.57 15.00
N ARG A 83 3.81 -2.63 14.37
CA ARG A 83 3.49 -1.21 14.42
C ARG A 83 2.20 -0.87 13.68
N MET A 84 1.92 -1.54 12.56
CA MET A 84 0.63 -1.42 11.87
C MET A 84 -0.52 -1.88 12.75
N LYS A 85 -0.35 -3.01 13.46
CA LYS A 85 -1.34 -3.52 14.44
C LYS A 85 -1.53 -2.55 15.61
N GLU A 86 -0.47 -1.98 16.18
CA GLU A 86 -0.53 -0.96 17.24
C GLU A 86 -1.25 0.32 16.78
N LEU A 87 -1.03 0.74 15.53
CA LEU A 87 -1.75 1.85 14.92
C LEU A 87 -3.23 1.51 14.70
N GLY A 88 -3.67 0.27 14.93
CA GLY A 88 -5.05 -0.21 14.80
C GLY A 88 -5.44 -0.60 13.37
N TYR A 89 -4.47 -0.90 12.50
CA TYR A 89 -4.77 -1.50 11.20
C TYR A 89 -5.16 -2.96 11.38
N LYS A 90 -6.05 -3.45 10.50
CA LYS A 90 -6.48 -4.85 10.46
C LYS A 90 -5.78 -5.56 9.31
N VAL A 91 -5.30 -6.77 9.53
CA VAL A 91 -4.71 -7.61 8.48
C VAL A 91 -5.76 -7.88 7.40
N GLN A 92 -5.37 -7.71 6.15
CA GLN A 92 -6.12 -8.12 4.98
C GLN A 92 -5.76 -9.58 4.70
N PHE A 93 -6.76 -10.46 4.68
CA PHE A 93 -6.53 -11.88 4.45
C PHE A 93 -6.32 -12.15 2.95
N ASN A 94 -5.22 -12.82 2.61
CA ASN A 94 -4.93 -13.28 1.27
C ASN A 94 -5.04 -14.82 1.21
N PRO A 95 -6.04 -15.41 0.52
CA PRO A 95 -6.20 -16.85 0.45
C PRO A 95 -5.04 -17.58 -0.24
N MET A 96 -4.24 -16.88 -1.05
CA MET A 96 -3.06 -17.43 -1.71
C MET A 96 -1.82 -17.45 -0.81
N ARG A 97 -1.83 -16.64 0.26
CA ARG A 97 -0.75 -16.50 1.26
C ARG A 97 -1.38 -16.46 2.67
N PRO A 98 -2.04 -17.54 3.12
CA PRO A 98 -2.94 -17.50 4.27
C PRO A 98 -2.26 -17.26 5.62
N ASN A 99 -0.93 -17.42 5.70
CA ASN A 99 -0.15 -17.21 6.92
C ASN A 99 0.49 -15.81 6.96
N ASP A 100 0.30 -15.00 5.93
CA ASP A 100 1.04 -13.76 5.76
C ASP A 100 0.20 -12.60 6.31
N GLU A 101 0.86 -11.73 7.07
CA GLU A 101 0.24 -10.58 7.74
C GLU A 101 0.82 -9.26 7.26
N ASP A 102 1.52 -9.28 6.11
CA ASP A 102 2.20 -8.13 5.51
C ASP A 102 1.25 -7.12 4.86
N SER A 103 -0.04 -7.47 4.74
CA SER A 103 -1.06 -6.71 4.03
C SER A 103 -2.17 -6.26 4.98
N PHE A 104 -2.55 -4.99 4.92
CA PHE A 104 -3.50 -4.36 5.84
C PHE A 104 -4.64 -3.67 5.11
N ILE A 105 -5.83 -3.67 5.71
CA ILE A 105 -7.00 -2.96 5.21
C ILE A 105 -6.80 -1.44 5.37
N PRO A 106 -6.88 -0.64 4.30
CA PRO A 106 -6.81 0.82 4.38
C PRO A 106 -7.93 1.39 5.25
N LYS A 107 -7.66 2.45 6.02
CA LYS A 107 -8.65 3.06 6.93
C LYS A 107 -9.42 4.21 6.31
N ARG A 108 -8.88 4.84 5.28
CA ARG A 108 -9.42 6.10 4.73
C ARG A 108 -10.21 5.92 3.43
N LEU A 109 -10.65 4.69 3.14
CA LEU A 109 -11.45 4.37 1.96
C LEU A 109 -12.95 4.47 2.21
#